data_AF-A0AA97DNX5-F1
#
_entry.id   AF-A0AA97DNX5-F1
#
_cell.length_a   1.000
_cell.length_b   1.000
_cell.length_c   1.000
_cell.angle_alpha   90.00
_cell.angle_beta   90.00
_cell.angle_gamma   90.00
#
_symmetry.space_group_name_H-M   'P 1'
#
loop_
_entity.id
_entity.type
_entity.pdbx_description
1 polymer ?
#
loop_
_entity_poly.entity_id
_entity_poly.type
_entity_poly.pdbx_seq_one_letter_code
_entity_poly.pdbx_strand_id
1 'polypeptide(L)' 'MVRYIVTEQARAERTQYGIAAITERKRVDQIDDVALTLEETMRLVSLLQDNGVAPEHFRDVVEDYLSGLMMVE' A
#
# COMPACT_ATOMS: atom_id res chain seq x y z
N MET A 1 16.59 3.68 5.46
CA MET A 1 15.91 3.00 4.32
C MET A 1 14.41 2.88 4.60
N VAL A 2 13.55 3.13 3.61
CA VAL A 2 12.09 2.93 3.74
C VAL A 2 11.73 1.50 3.36
N ARG A 3 10.79 0.89 4.09
CA ARG A 3 10.25 -0.44 3.84
C ARG A 3 8.74 -0.34 3.79
N TYR A 4 8.15 -1.00 2.80
CA TYR A 4 6.70 -1.11 2.66
C TYR A 4 6.26 -2.50 3.11
N ILE A 5 5.25 -2.58 3.97
CA ILE A 5 4.68 -3.84 4.44
C ILE A 5 3.19 -3.90 4.15
N VAL A 6 2.69 -5.09 3.89
CA VAL A 6 1.25 -5.36 3.82
C VAL A 6 0.69 -5.43 5.23
N THR A 7 -0.42 -4.75 5.48
CA THR A 7 -1.21 -4.87 6.71
C THR A 7 -2.52 -5.56 6.39
N GLU A 8 -2.93 -6.50 7.24
CA GLU A 8 -4.24 -7.16 7.15
C GLU A 8 -5.09 -6.70 8.34
N GLN A 9 -6.33 -6.30 8.07
CA GLN A 9 -7.34 -6.05 9.08
C GLN A 9 -8.58 -6.89 8.82
N ALA A 10 -8.91 -7.75 9.78
CA ALA A 10 -10.19 -8.42 9.80
C ALA A 10 -11.27 -7.42 10.23
N ARG A 11 -12.15 -7.02 9.29
CA ARG A 11 -13.38 -6.30 9.61
C ARG A 11 -14.57 -7.24 9.58
N ALA A 12 -15.65 -6.83 10.25
CA ALA A 12 -16.82 -7.67 10.52
C ALA A 12 -17.43 -8.34 9.27
N GLU A 13 -17.22 -7.76 8.08
CA GLU A 13 -17.84 -8.21 6.83
C GLU A 13 -16.82 -8.64 5.75
N ARG A 14 -15.54 -8.27 5.87
CA ARG A 14 -14.50 -8.59 4.89
C ARG A 14 -13.09 -8.44 5.48
N THR A 15 -12.14 -9.18 4.90
CA THR A 15 -10.71 -8.94 5.11
C THR A 15 -10.30 -7.71 4.31
N GLN A 16 -9.76 -6.70 4.97
CA GLN A 16 -9.21 -5.51 4.33
C GLN A 16 -7.69 -5.59 4.34
N TYR A 17 -7.10 -5.27 3.19
CA TYR A 17 -5.66 -5.17 3.03
C TYR A 17 -5.26 -3.70 2.92
N GLY A 18 -4.11 -3.39 3.50
CA GLY A 18 -3.53 -2.06 3.53
C GLY A 18 -2.01 -2.13 3.34
N ILE A 19 -1.38 -0.97 3.24
CA ILE A 19 0.06 -0.83 3.09
C ILE A 19 0.57 0.17 4.12
N ALA A 20 1.64 -0.18 4.82
CA ALA A 20 2.32 0.73 5.74
C ALA A 20 3.74 1.04 5.27
N ALA A 21 4.07 2.32 5.23
CA ALA A 21 5.40 2.83 4.98
C ALA A 21 6.15 2.95 6.32
N ILE A 22 7.22 2.17 6.48
CA ILE A 22 8.00 2.08 7.72
C ILE A 22 9.43 2.48 7.44
N THR A 23 9.99 3.32 8.32
CA THR A 23 11.42 3.60 8.37
C THR A 23 12.03 2.92 9.59
N GLU A 24 13.36 2.83 9.64
CA GLU A 24 14.11 2.19 10.72
C GLU A 24 13.74 2.64 12.14
N ARG A 25 13.10 3.81 12.29
CA ARG A 25 12.74 4.38 13.60
C ARG A 25 11.24 4.44 13.86
N LYS A 26 10.39 4.47 12.82
CA LYS A 26 8.94 4.63 12.97
C LYS A 26 8.15 4.30 11.71
N ARG A 27 6.87 3.99 11.90
CA ARG A 27 5.85 4.09 10.85
C ARG A 27 5.76 5.56 10.41
N VAL A 28 5.87 5.79 9.11
CA VAL A 28 5.82 7.14 8.53
C VAL A 28 4.42 7.43 8.03
N ASP A 29 3.83 6.48 7.30
CA ASP A 29 2.47 6.59 6.79
C ASP A 29 1.83 5.20 6.67
N GLN A 30 0.52 5.17 6.48
CA GLN A 30 -0.25 3.95 6.34
C GLN A 30 -1.56 4.23 5.58
N ILE A 31 -1.90 3.32 4.68
CA ILE A 31 -3.19 3.21 4.04
C ILE A 31 -3.83 1.92 4.53
N ASP A 32 -4.93 2.04 5.27
CA ASP A 32 -5.61 0.92 5.92
C ASP A 32 -6.48 0.09 4.97
N ASP A 33 -6.95 0.69 3.87
CA ASP A 33 -7.79 0.04 2.87
C ASP A 33 -7.34 0.43 1.48
N VAL A 34 -6.74 -0.50 0.75
CA VAL A 34 -6.40 -0.33 -0.67
C VAL A 34 -7.48 -0.92 -1.60
N ALA A 35 -8.52 -1.56 -1.05
CA ALA A 35 -9.55 -2.27 -1.83
C ALA A 35 -9.02 -3.34 -2.81
N LEU A 36 -7.76 -3.77 -2.64
CA LEU A 36 -7.09 -4.79 -3.43
C LEU A 36 -7.12 -6.15 -2.72
N THR A 37 -6.88 -7.22 -3.47
CA THR A 37 -6.59 -8.54 -2.89
C THR A 37 -5.19 -8.58 -2.27
N LEU A 38 -4.88 -9.62 -1.47
CA LEU A 38 -3.55 -9.82 -0.89
C LEU A 38 -2.45 -9.85 -1.98
N GLU A 39 -2.70 -10.58 -3.07
CA GLU A 39 -1.72 -10.75 -4.15
C GLU A 39 -1.42 -9.42 -4.85
N GLU A 40 -2.45 -8.64 -5.16
CA GLU A 40 -2.31 -7.30 -5.74
C GLU A 40 -1.62 -6.34 -4.78
N THR A 41 -1.94 -6.40 -3.49
CA THR A 41 -1.29 -5.58 -2.46
C THR A 41 0.20 -5.92 -2.35
N MET A 42 0.57 -7.20 -2.41
CA MET A 42 1.97 -7.64 -2.44
C MET A 42 2.72 -7.16 -3.68
N ARG A 43 2.07 -7.18 -4.85
CA ARG A 43 2.64 -6.63 -6.09
C ARG A 43 2.88 -5.13 -5.95
N LEU A 44 1.91 -4.39 -5.42
CA LEU A 44 2.03 -2.95 -5.19
C LEU A 44 3.17 -2.63 -4.21
N VAL A 45 3.29 -3.37 -3.11
CA VAL A 45 4.42 -3.25 -2.18
C VAL A 45 5.77 -3.49 -2.86
N SER A 46 5.86 -4.52 -3.71
CA SER A 46 7.09 -4.78 -4.49
C SER A 46 7.40 -3.65 -5.45
N LEU A 47 6.40 -3.10 -6.15
CA LEU A 47 6.58 -1.94 -7.03
C LEU A 47 7.08 -0.72 -6.26
N LEU A 48 6.49 -0.42 -5.09
CA LEU A 48 6.91 0.69 -4.25
C LEU A 48 8.37 0.54 -3.77
N GLN A 49 8.77 -0.70 -3.42
CA GLN A 49 10.15 -1.00 -3.02
C GLN A 49 11.14 -0.92 -4.19
N ASP A 50 10.79 -1.51 -5.35
CA ASP A 50 11.64 -1.55 -6.53
C ASP A 50 11.88 -0.15 -7.12
N ASN A 51 10.84 0.68 -7.13
CA ASN A 51 10.93 2.07 -7.58
C ASN A 51 11.54 3.02 -6.54
N GLY A 52 11.85 2.53 -5.32
CA GLY A 52 12.45 3.35 -4.27
C GLY A 52 11.59 4.54 -3.87
N VAL A 53 10.26 4.39 -3.89
CA VAL A 53 9.31 5.48 -3.60
C VAL A 53 9.64 6.10 -2.24
N ALA A 54 9.70 7.43 -2.18
CA ALA A 54 9.91 8.13 -0.93
C ALA A 54 8.62 8.08 -0.08
N PRO A 55 8.71 7.98 1.25
CA PRO A 55 7.52 7.89 2.10
C PRO A 55 6.62 9.13 2.02
N GLU A 56 7.14 10.28 1.60
CA GLU A 56 6.35 11.50 1.34
C GLU A 56 5.43 11.37 0.12
N HIS A 57 5.78 10.54 -0.86
CA HIS A 57 5.00 10.28 -2.07
C HIS A 57 4.24 8.95 -2.00
N PHE A 58 4.39 8.20 -0.91
CA PHE A 58 3.77 6.89 -0.74
C PHE A 58 2.25 6.95 -0.99
N ARG A 59 1.58 7.94 -0.40
CA ARG A 59 0.14 8.07 -0.52
C ARG A 59 -0.29 8.42 -1.94
N ASP A 60 0.29 9.47 -2.53
CA ASP A 60 0.00 9.87 -3.90
C ASP A 60 0.23 8.72 -4.90
N VAL A 61 1.33 7.98 -4.78
CA VAL A 61 1.62 6.85 -5.69
C VAL A 61 0.64 5.70 -5.53
N VAL A 62 0.24 5.37 -4.29
CA VAL A 62 -0.75 4.32 -4.06
C VAL A 62 -2.13 4.77 -4.55
N GLU A 63 -2.56 6.00 -4.26
CA GLU A 63 -3.84 6.53 -4.73
C GLU A 63 -3.89 6.62 -6.26
N ASP A 64 -2.81 7.05 -6.91
CA ASP A 64 -2.68 7.07 -8.37
C ASP A 64 -2.78 5.66 -8.97
N TYR A 65 -2.08 4.68 -8.39
CA TYR A 65 -2.16 3.29 -8.82
C TYR A 65 -3.59 2.72 -8.70
N LEU A 66 -4.26 2.98 -7.58
CA LEU A 66 -5.64 2.54 -7.35
C LEU A 66 -6.63 3.23 -8.29
N SER A 67 -6.46 4.53 -8.51
CA SER A 67 -7.27 5.29 -9.46
C SER A 67 -7.07 4.78 -10.89
N GLY A 68 -5.83 4.44 -11.26
CA GLY A 68 -5.51 3.84 -12.55
C GLY A 68 -6.18 2.49 -12.75
N LEU A 69 -6.27 1.68 -11.70
CA LEU A 69 -6.93 0.37 -11.74
C LEU A 69 -8.45 0.47 -11.98
N MET A 70 -9.12 1.46 -11.36
CA MET A 70 -10.58 1.69 -11.53
C MET A 70 -10.97 2.28 -12.91
N MET A 71 -10.00 2.71 -13.73
CA MET A 71 -10.27 3.16 -15.10
C MET A 71 -10.12 2.07 -16.16
N VAL A 72 -9.77 0.83 -15.77
CA VAL A 72 -9.59 -0.31 -16.68
C VAL A 72 -10.80 -1.27 -16.65
N GLU A 73 -12.00 -0.76 -16.36
CA GLU A 73 -13.27 -1.50 -16.42
C GLU A 73 -14.02 -1.28 -17.75
#